data_AF-A0A085W5F9-F1
#
_entry.id   AF-A0A085W5F9-F1
#
_cell.length_a   1.000
_cell.length_b   1.000
_cell.length_c   1.000
_cell.angle_alpha   90.00
_cell.angle_beta   90.00
_cell.angle_gamma   90.00
#
_symmetry.space_group_name_H-M   'P 1'
#
loop_
_entity.id
_entity.type
_entity.pdbx_description
1 polymer ?
#
loop_
_entity_poly.entity_id
_entity_poly.type
_entity_poly.pdbx_seq_one_letter_code
_entity_poly.pdbx_strand_id
1 'polypeptide(L)'
;MRRFEFVEGSSSKFWSPELQGSTFIVTYGRIGTAGQRKEKAFPDEESARREYEKKVAEKLREGYREVTEGGEAPAPAAAAPKEKAPPPLPALPPRVRATKPTAERVTEAAQALTKLESRLGNRSWQVALQARRARRALRKLGGGDPSAHAALGAVFESLMGKVVVPQGQPRLPLRFAMQLLGELDVAAFVRVTQQWKRASAGSAGGVAVVAREAEALAEPELALRMGLLLAERPELRGGSEVGWQRRWNALKPHLEAHLKGAGGALQTHLRAIETGGDSHLAQRVARMGA
;
A
#
# COMPACT_ATOMS: atom_id res chain seq x y z
N MET A 1 2.53 -41.01 -12.23
CA MET A 1 2.28 -40.10 -13.37
C MET A 1 1.63 -38.84 -12.83
N ARG A 2 2.02 -37.64 -13.30
CA ARG A 2 1.46 -36.37 -12.81
C ARG A 2 0.27 -35.98 -13.69
N ARG A 3 -0.91 -35.85 -13.10
CA ARG A 3 -2.13 -35.45 -13.82
C ARG A 3 -2.58 -34.09 -13.34
N PHE A 4 -2.92 -33.22 -14.27
CA PHE A 4 -3.36 -31.87 -13.99
C PHE A 4 -4.77 -31.67 -14.49
N GLU A 5 -5.65 -31.13 -13.65
CA GLU A 5 -7.05 -30.94 -13.97
C GLU A 5 -7.43 -29.46 -13.87
N PHE A 6 -8.23 -29.01 -14.82
CA PHE A 6 -8.77 -27.65 -14.89
C PHE A 6 -10.27 -27.74 -15.04
N VAL A 7 -11.00 -27.28 -14.03
CA VAL A 7 -12.47 -27.29 -14.00
C VAL A 7 -12.94 -25.87 -13.74
N GLU A 8 -13.57 -25.25 -14.75
CA GLU A 8 -14.18 -23.93 -14.64
C GLU A 8 -15.51 -23.89 -15.42
N GLY A 9 -16.62 -23.64 -14.71
CA GLY A 9 -17.96 -23.65 -15.31
C GLY A 9 -18.32 -25.01 -15.91
N SER A 10 -18.68 -25.06 -17.20
CA SER A 10 -18.99 -26.29 -17.95
C SER A 10 -17.77 -26.96 -18.59
N SER A 11 -16.57 -26.38 -18.44
CA SER A 11 -15.33 -26.86 -19.02
C SER A 11 -14.50 -27.66 -18.01
N SER A 12 -14.44 -28.98 -18.19
CA SER A 12 -13.63 -29.90 -17.38
C SER A 12 -12.54 -30.50 -18.26
N LYS A 13 -11.29 -30.06 -18.10
CA LYS A 13 -10.15 -30.47 -18.94
C LYS A 13 -9.08 -31.14 -18.11
N PHE A 14 -8.40 -32.13 -18.68
CA PHE A 14 -7.22 -32.76 -18.08
C PHE A 14 -6.00 -32.59 -18.99
N TRP A 15 -4.83 -32.55 -18.36
CA TRP A 15 -3.53 -32.45 -19.00
C TRP A 15 -2.55 -33.33 -18.22
N SER A 16 -1.93 -34.28 -18.90
CA SER A 16 -1.03 -35.27 -18.30
C SER A 16 0.30 -35.26 -19.04
N PRO A 17 1.32 -34.57 -18.51
CA PRO A 17 2.66 -34.59 -19.06
C PRO A 17 3.44 -35.81 -18.56
N GLU A 18 4.14 -36.46 -19.48
CA GLU A 18 5.03 -37.58 -19.26
C GLU A 18 6.37 -37.33 -19.95
N LEU A 19 7.45 -37.73 -19.31
CA LEU A 19 8.81 -37.63 -19.86
C LEU A 19 9.37 -39.05 -19.97
N GLN A 20 9.75 -39.45 -21.19
CA GLN A 20 10.40 -40.73 -21.48
C GLN A 20 11.75 -40.45 -22.15
N GLY A 21 12.82 -40.41 -21.35
CA GLY A 21 14.16 -40.01 -21.81
C GLY A 21 14.14 -38.64 -22.47
N SER A 22 14.55 -38.56 -23.75
CA SER A 22 14.54 -37.33 -24.55
C SER A 22 13.18 -37.00 -25.20
N THR A 23 12.11 -37.75 -24.91
CA THR A 23 10.78 -37.54 -25.50
C THR A 23 9.79 -37.00 -24.47
N PHE A 24 9.18 -35.85 -24.79
CA PHE A 24 8.11 -35.25 -24.02
C PHE A 24 6.76 -35.66 -24.59
N ILE A 25 5.95 -36.35 -23.79
CA ILE A 25 4.63 -36.85 -24.17
C ILE A 25 3.59 -36.09 -23.36
N VAL A 26 2.54 -35.61 -24.02
CA VAL A 26 1.44 -34.89 -23.37
C VAL A 26 0.12 -35.49 -23.82
N THR A 27 -0.70 -35.88 -22.84
CA THR A 27 -2.08 -36.32 -23.08
C THR A 27 -3.04 -35.28 -22.53
N TYR A 28 -3.92 -34.72 -23.36
CA TYR A 28 -4.85 -33.67 -22.95
C TYR A 28 -6.25 -33.90 -23.51
N GLY A 29 -7.29 -33.53 -22.77
CA GLY A 29 -8.66 -33.79 -23.18
C GLY A 29 -9.70 -33.23 -22.23
N ARG A 30 -10.97 -33.55 -22.49
CA ARG A 30 -12.06 -33.29 -21.54
C ARG A 30 -12.10 -34.44 -20.53
N ILE A 31 -12.30 -34.14 -19.25
CA ILE A 31 -12.44 -35.18 -18.22
C ILE A 31 -13.63 -36.07 -18.59
N GLY A 32 -13.38 -37.37 -18.74
CA GLY A 32 -14.37 -38.37 -19.22
C GLY A 32 -14.20 -38.81 -20.68
N THR A 33 -13.24 -38.28 -21.44
CA THR A 33 -12.87 -38.80 -22.78
C THR A 33 -11.45 -39.34 -22.80
N ALA A 34 -11.10 -40.15 -23.80
CA ALA A 34 -9.75 -40.70 -23.96
C ALA A 34 -8.65 -39.62 -24.20
N GLY A 35 -9.05 -38.40 -24.59
CA GLY A 35 -8.13 -37.29 -24.87
C GLY A 35 -7.32 -37.46 -26.15
N GLN A 36 -6.39 -36.54 -26.38
CA GLN A 36 -5.42 -36.52 -27.48
C GLN A 36 -4.01 -36.63 -26.91
N ARG A 37 -3.21 -37.53 -27.46
CA ARG A 37 -1.79 -37.74 -27.12
C ARG A 37 -0.93 -37.06 -28.16
N LYS A 38 0.03 -36.26 -27.71
CA LYS A 38 1.03 -35.60 -28.55
C LYS A 38 2.41 -35.82 -27.97
N GLU A 39 3.33 -36.32 -28.77
CA GLU A 39 4.72 -36.54 -28.40
C GLU A 39 5.65 -35.60 -29.17
N LYS A 40 6.72 -35.17 -28.51
CA LYS A 40 7.74 -34.29 -29.07
C LYS A 40 9.11 -34.79 -28.62
N ALA A 41 9.90 -35.27 -29.57
CA ALA A 41 11.28 -35.68 -29.34
C ALA A 41 12.20 -34.45 -29.29
N PHE A 42 13.18 -34.50 -28.40
CA PHE A 42 14.24 -33.51 -28.26
C PHE A 42 15.61 -34.17 -28.47
N PRO A 43 16.64 -33.39 -28.83
CA PRO A 43 17.99 -33.92 -29.05
C PRO A 43 18.63 -34.50 -27.77
N ASP A 44 18.31 -33.94 -26.60
CA ASP A 44 18.90 -34.33 -25.31
C ASP A 44 17.84 -34.43 -24.20
N GLU A 45 18.07 -35.32 -23.23
CA GLU A 45 17.20 -35.52 -22.07
C GLU A 45 17.05 -34.27 -21.20
N GLU A 46 18.13 -33.49 -21.02
CA GLU A 46 18.08 -32.21 -20.31
C GLU A 46 17.16 -31.18 -21.00
N SER A 47 17.17 -31.14 -22.33
CA SER A 47 16.33 -30.23 -23.12
C SER A 47 14.85 -30.61 -22.98
N ALA A 48 14.54 -31.91 -23.00
CA ALA A 48 13.19 -32.42 -22.79
C ALA A 48 12.67 -32.09 -21.37
N ARG A 49 13.54 -32.22 -20.35
CA ARG A 49 13.20 -31.88 -18.96
C ARG A 49 12.96 -30.38 -18.73
N ARG A 50 13.75 -29.50 -19.34
CA ARG A 50 13.54 -28.04 -19.21
C ARG A 50 12.21 -27.59 -19.82
N GLU A 51 11.85 -28.12 -20.98
CA GLU A 51 10.55 -27.84 -21.59
C GLU A 51 9.39 -28.46 -20.79
N TYR A 52 9.59 -29.66 -20.22
CA TYR A 52 8.64 -30.27 -19.29
C TYR A 52 8.36 -29.37 -18.07
N GLU A 53 9.40 -28.92 -17.37
CA GLU A 53 9.28 -28.08 -16.18
C GLU A 53 8.66 -26.71 -16.50
N LYS A 54 9.03 -26.12 -17.63
CA LYS A 54 8.44 -24.86 -18.13
C LYS A 54 6.94 -25.02 -18.40
N LYS A 55 6.54 -26.10 -19.08
CA LYS A 55 5.12 -26.36 -19.39
C LYS A 55 4.31 -26.68 -18.15
N VAL A 56 4.88 -27.39 -17.18
CA VAL A 56 4.24 -27.62 -15.88
C VAL A 56 4.04 -26.30 -15.14
N ALA A 57 5.05 -25.43 -15.09
CA ALA A 57 4.95 -24.11 -14.44
C ALA A 57 3.93 -23.20 -15.14
N GLU A 58 3.87 -23.21 -16.47
CA GLU A 58 2.86 -22.49 -17.25
C GLU A 58 1.45 -23.02 -16.94
N LYS A 59 1.24 -24.34 -16.89
CA LYS A 59 -0.08 -24.94 -16.62
C LYS A 59 -0.55 -24.76 -15.18
N LEU A 60 0.36 -24.84 -14.21
CA LEU A 60 0.09 -24.49 -12.83
C LEU A 60 -0.30 -23.01 -12.70
N ARG A 61 0.34 -22.12 -13.46
CA ARG A 61 0.00 -20.69 -13.51
C ARG A 61 -1.33 -20.41 -14.22
N GLU A 62 -1.68 -21.21 -15.24
CA GLU A 62 -2.99 -21.18 -15.91
C GLU A 62 -4.12 -21.74 -15.03
N GLY A 63 -3.80 -22.25 -13.84
CA GLY A 63 -4.79 -22.69 -12.85
C GLY A 63 -5.11 -24.18 -12.90
N TYR A 64 -4.33 -24.99 -13.62
CA TYR A 64 -4.46 -26.44 -13.53
C TYR A 64 -3.96 -26.93 -12.17
N ARG A 65 -4.70 -27.84 -11.55
CA ARG A 65 -4.36 -28.43 -10.26
C ARG A 65 -3.80 -29.83 -10.45
N GLU A 66 -2.68 -30.09 -9.80
CA GLU A 66 -2.08 -31.41 -9.80
C GLU A 66 -2.88 -32.37 -8.91
N VAL A 67 -3.29 -33.49 -9.46
CA VAL A 67 -3.95 -34.60 -8.77
C VAL A 67 -2.97 -35.77 -8.83
N THR A 68 -2.31 -36.05 -7.71
CA THR A 68 -1.51 -37.26 -7.53
C THR A 68 -2.42 -38.36 -6.96
N GLU A 69 -2.67 -39.41 -7.74
CA GLU A 69 -3.35 -40.61 -7.24
C GLU A 69 -2.40 -41.35 -6.26
N GLY A 70 -2.72 -41.28 -4.97
CA GLY A 70 -2.13 -42.14 -3.93
C GLY A 70 -2.06 -41.52 -2.52
N GLY A 71 -3.07 -41.78 -1.67
CA GLY A 71 -2.93 -41.85 -0.19
C GLY A 71 -3.69 -40.83 0.70
N GLU A 72 -4.98 -41.10 0.97
CA GLU A 72 -5.70 -41.13 2.29
C GLU A 72 -5.46 -39.99 3.34
N ALA A 73 -6.32 -38.96 3.52
CA ALA A 73 -7.59 -38.77 4.32
C ALA A 73 -7.42 -38.53 5.86
N PRO A 74 -8.30 -37.80 6.64
CA PRO A 74 -9.45 -36.93 6.33
C PRO A 74 -9.50 -35.54 7.08
N ALA A 75 -10.54 -34.72 6.78
CA ALA A 75 -10.84 -33.33 7.20
C ALA A 75 -11.54 -33.18 8.60
N PRO A 76 -11.77 -31.98 9.20
CA PRO A 76 -12.78 -30.97 8.76
C PRO A 76 -12.29 -29.49 8.98
N ALA A 77 -12.88 -28.36 8.53
CA ALA A 77 -14.21 -27.94 8.14
C ALA A 77 -14.15 -26.71 7.19
N ALA A 78 -15.24 -26.53 6.45
CA ALA A 78 -15.66 -25.45 5.54
C ALA A 78 -14.95 -24.07 5.55
N ALA A 79 -14.59 -23.59 4.34
CA ALA A 79 -14.94 -22.24 3.88
C ALA A 79 -14.98 -22.14 2.34
N ALA A 80 -15.99 -21.41 1.89
CA ALA A 80 -16.48 -21.11 0.55
C ALA A 80 -15.43 -20.61 -0.51
N PRO A 81 -15.79 -20.57 -1.80
CA PRO A 81 -14.88 -20.46 -2.93
C PRO A 81 -14.25 -19.06 -3.06
N LYS A 82 -12.91 -18.97 -3.11
CA LYS A 82 -12.23 -17.74 -3.53
C LYS A 82 -12.31 -17.61 -5.05
N GLU A 83 -13.39 -16.96 -5.45
CA GLU A 83 -13.53 -16.03 -6.56
C GLU A 83 -12.19 -15.58 -7.18
N LYS A 84 -12.13 -15.60 -8.51
CA LYS A 84 -10.99 -15.22 -9.36
C LYS A 84 -10.22 -14.03 -8.76
N ALA A 85 -8.96 -14.25 -8.41
CA ALA A 85 -8.09 -13.16 -7.98
C ALA A 85 -8.01 -12.10 -9.10
N PRO A 86 -8.32 -10.83 -8.81
CA PRO A 86 -8.18 -9.74 -9.77
C PRO A 86 -6.71 -9.62 -10.22
N PRO A 87 -6.44 -9.01 -11.40
CA PRO A 87 -5.08 -8.77 -11.87
C PRO A 87 -4.24 -8.13 -10.75
N PRO A 88 -2.93 -8.48 -10.63
CA PRO A 88 -2.10 -7.96 -9.55
C PRO A 88 -2.13 -6.42 -9.60
N LEU A 89 -2.56 -5.82 -8.49
CA LEU A 89 -2.55 -4.37 -8.31
C LEU A 89 -1.16 -3.82 -8.69
N PRO A 90 -1.06 -2.69 -9.40
CA PRO A 90 0.24 -2.09 -9.68
C PRO A 90 0.96 -1.84 -8.36
N ALA A 91 2.20 -2.33 -8.22
CA ALA A 91 2.97 -2.17 -6.98
C ALA A 91 3.24 -0.67 -6.76
N LEU A 92 2.84 -0.15 -5.60
CA LEU A 92 3.09 1.25 -5.24
C LEU A 92 4.61 1.50 -5.15
N PRO A 93 5.14 2.56 -5.77
CA PRO A 93 6.56 2.86 -5.68
C PRO A 93 6.93 3.18 -4.23
N PRO A 94 8.12 2.79 -3.73
CA PRO A 94 8.52 3.04 -2.36
C PRO A 94 8.56 4.54 -2.05
N ARG A 95 7.96 4.95 -0.93
CA ARG A 95 7.90 6.36 -0.50
C ARG A 95 9.24 6.85 0.06
N VAL A 96 9.93 5.97 0.78
CA VAL A 96 11.19 6.25 1.47
C VAL A 96 12.28 5.34 0.93
N ARG A 97 13.52 5.84 0.92
CA ARG A 97 14.68 5.02 0.57
C ARG A 97 15.01 4.14 1.76
N ALA A 98 14.93 2.83 1.60
CA ALA A 98 15.27 1.90 2.67
C ALA A 98 16.76 2.07 3.07
N THR A 99 17.00 2.52 4.29
CA THR A 99 18.33 2.66 4.88
C THR A 99 18.26 2.24 6.35
N LYS A 100 19.27 1.53 6.86
CA LYS A 100 19.32 1.22 8.29
C LYS A 100 19.66 2.49 9.10
N PRO A 101 18.84 2.91 10.07
CA PRO A 101 19.13 4.08 10.88
C PRO A 101 20.29 3.78 11.85
N THR A 102 21.28 4.68 11.92
CA THR A 102 22.33 4.65 12.94
C THR A 102 21.86 5.38 14.20
N ALA A 103 22.39 5.03 15.38
CA ALA A 103 22.04 5.67 16.65
C ALA A 103 22.25 7.20 16.62
N GLU A 104 23.30 7.67 15.94
CA GLU A 104 23.58 9.09 15.73
C GLU A 104 22.46 9.78 14.95
N ARG A 105 21.98 9.18 13.85
CA ARG A 105 20.89 9.73 13.03
C ARG A 105 19.57 9.77 13.78
N VAL A 106 19.29 8.75 14.60
CA VAL A 106 18.12 8.73 15.48
C VAL A 106 18.19 9.87 16.49
N THR A 107 19.36 10.11 17.07
CA THR A 107 19.59 11.22 18.00
C THR A 107 19.44 12.58 17.31
N GLU A 108 20.02 12.75 16.11
CA GLU A 108 19.86 13.96 15.30
C GLU A 108 18.38 14.24 14.99
N ALA A 109 17.63 13.19 14.63
CA ALA A 109 16.19 13.29 14.38
C ALA A 109 15.40 13.71 15.64
N ALA A 110 15.67 13.09 16.78
CA ALA A 110 15.01 13.43 18.04
C ALA A 110 15.30 14.89 18.46
N GLN A 111 16.55 15.34 18.32
CA GLN A 111 16.94 16.73 18.58
C GLN A 111 16.25 17.71 17.62
N ALA A 112 16.15 17.36 16.33
CA ALA A 112 15.48 18.20 15.34
C ALA A 112 13.97 18.32 15.61
N LEU A 113 13.31 17.23 16.03
CA LEU A 113 11.91 17.26 16.48
C LEU A 113 11.73 18.10 17.75
N THR A 114 12.61 17.94 18.74
CA THR A 114 12.59 18.75 19.97
C THR A 114 12.73 20.23 19.65
N LYS A 115 13.63 20.56 18.69
CA LYS A 115 13.80 21.94 18.23
C LYS A 115 12.58 22.48 17.50
N LEU A 116 11.87 21.67 16.72
CA LEU A 116 10.59 22.05 16.12
C LEU A 116 9.54 22.34 17.20
N GLU A 117 9.39 21.44 18.17
CA GLU A 117 8.41 21.58 19.25
C GLU A 117 8.60 22.87 20.05
N SER A 118 9.84 23.17 20.46
CA SER A 118 10.18 24.41 21.19
C SER A 118 9.93 25.72 20.41
N ARG A 119 9.65 25.62 19.10
CA ARG A 119 9.37 26.78 18.24
C ARG A 119 7.90 26.90 17.86
N LEU A 120 7.05 25.96 18.26
CA LEU A 120 5.61 26.09 18.04
C LEU A 120 5.08 27.34 18.75
N GLY A 121 4.23 28.11 18.06
CA GLY A 121 3.77 29.43 18.51
C GLY A 121 4.65 30.62 18.09
N ASN A 122 5.88 30.37 17.60
CA ASN A 122 6.73 31.43 17.06
C ASN A 122 6.29 31.85 15.64
N ARG A 123 7.01 32.81 15.04
CA ARG A 123 6.77 33.26 13.66
C ARG A 123 6.71 32.09 12.68
N SER A 124 5.74 32.11 11.77
CA SER A 124 5.43 31.00 10.85
C SER A 124 6.63 30.50 10.05
N TRP A 125 7.53 31.40 9.62
CA TRP A 125 8.74 31.04 8.88
C TRP A 125 9.76 30.28 9.74
N GLN A 126 9.83 30.54 11.06
CA GLN A 126 10.72 29.85 11.98
C GLN A 126 10.24 28.41 12.20
N VAL A 127 8.92 28.23 12.41
CA VAL A 127 8.29 26.91 12.48
C VAL A 127 8.52 26.14 11.18
N ALA A 128 8.30 26.80 10.03
CA ALA A 128 8.51 26.18 8.73
C ALA A 128 9.97 25.76 8.50
N LEU A 129 10.94 26.56 8.97
CA LEU A 129 12.36 26.22 8.90
C LEU A 129 12.68 24.97 9.73
N GLN A 130 12.22 24.90 10.98
CA GLN A 130 12.47 23.73 11.83
C GLN A 130 11.73 22.49 11.33
N ALA A 131 10.51 22.63 10.80
CA ALA A 131 9.77 21.52 10.20
C ALA A 131 10.52 20.91 9.01
N ARG A 132 11.12 21.75 8.16
CA ARG A 132 11.99 21.28 7.06
C ARG A 132 13.24 20.56 7.56
N ARG A 133 13.87 21.05 8.64
CA ARG A 133 15.06 20.42 9.23
C ARG A 133 14.71 19.07 9.85
N ALA A 134 13.65 19.00 10.66
CA ALA A 134 13.12 17.77 11.21
C ALA A 134 12.80 16.74 10.13
N ARG A 135 12.07 17.14 9.08
CA ARG A 135 11.76 16.27 7.94
C ARG A 135 13.04 15.71 7.28
N ARG A 136 14.05 16.55 7.04
CA ARG A 136 15.32 16.11 6.46
C ARG A 136 16.06 15.11 7.36
N ALA A 137 16.00 15.30 8.68
CA ALA A 137 16.60 14.35 9.62
C ALA A 137 15.85 13.00 9.60
N LEU A 138 14.51 13.01 9.64
CA LEU A 138 13.71 11.79 9.53
C LEU A 138 13.95 11.02 8.22
N ARG A 139 14.11 11.72 7.10
CA ARG A 139 14.42 11.09 5.81
C ARG A 139 15.68 10.23 5.85
N LYS A 140 16.69 10.62 6.64
CA LYS A 140 17.95 9.87 6.78
C LYS A 140 17.78 8.54 7.52
N LEU A 141 16.63 8.32 8.17
CA LEU A 141 16.27 7.07 8.84
C LEU A 141 15.68 6.03 7.87
N GLY A 142 15.26 6.45 6.67
CA GLY A 142 14.81 5.54 5.61
C GLY A 142 13.52 4.79 5.91
N GLY A 143 12.55 5.43 6.56
CA GLY A 143 11.27 4.80 6.89
C GLY A 143 11.25 4.03 8.20
N GLY A 144 12.14 4.32 9.15
CA GLY A 144 12.12 3.67 10.46
C GLY A 144 10.86 4.00 11.28
N ASP A 145 10.45 3.06 12.14
CA ASP A 145 9.39 3.30 13.12
C ASP A 145 9.94 4.16 14.28
N PRO A 146 9.39 5.36 14.55
CA PRO A 146 9.85 6.20 15.66
C PRO A 146 9.66 5.55 17.04
N SER A 147 8.70 4.62 17.20
CA SER A 147 8.45 3.92 18.46
C SER A 147 9.52 2.89 18.82
N ALA A 148 10.33 2.46 17.84
CA ALA A 148 11.48 1.59 18.10
C ALA A 148 12.60 2.29 18.88
N HIS A 149 12.53 3.62 19.06
CA HIS A 149 13.55 4.43 19.71
C HIS A 149 12.91 5.35 20.76
N ALA A 150 13.08 5.07 22.05
CA ALA A 150 12.38 5.76 23.14
C ALA A 150 12.42 7.30 23.06
N ALA A 151 13.62 7.88 22.87
CA ALA A 151 13.77 9.34 22.81
C ALA A 151 13.10 9.97 21.57
N LEU A 152 13.18 9.30 20.41
CA LEU A 152 12.54 9.78 19.18
C LEU A 152 11.01 9.63 19.27
N GLY A 153 10.55 8.48 19.75
CA GLY A 153 9.13 8.14 19.92
C GLY A 153 8.41 9.13 20.83
N ALA A 154 8.98 9.43 22.01
CA ALA A 154 8.38 10.35 22.97
C ALA A 154 8.17 11.77 22.41
N VAL A 155 9.20 12.34 21.78
CA VAL A 155 9.11 13.68 21.19
C VAL A 155 8.18 13.68 19.96
N PHE A 156 8.22 12.62 19.15
CA PHE A 156 7.32 12.47 18.02
C PHE A 156 5.85 12.41 18.44
N GLU A 157 5.53 11.60 19.45
CA GLU A 157 4.17 11.48 20.00
C GLU A 157 3.68 12.81 20.57
N SER A 158 4.51 13.53 21.36
CA SER A 158 4.18 14.86 21.86
C SER A 158 3.84 15.83 20.72
N LEU A 159 4.68 15.89 19.68
CA LEU A 159 4.45 16.73 18.50
C LEU A 159 3.16 16.38 17.76
N MET A 160 2.83 15.09 17.60
CA MET A 160 1.59 14.67 16.94
C MET A 160 0.36 15.05 17.77
N GLY A 161 0.47 15.06 19.10
CA GLY A 161 -0.54 15.62 20.00
C GLY A 161 -0.77 17.13 19.79
N LYS A 162 0.29 17.90 19.48
CA LYS A 162 0.18 19.35 19.18
C LYS A 162 -0.60 19.68 17.89
N VAL A 163 -0.98 18.69 17.08
CA VAL A 163 -1.81 18.91 15.88
C VAL A 163 -3.28 19.15 16.24
N VAL A 164 -3.74 18.47 17.29
CA VAL A 164 -5.15 18.43 17.72
C VAL A 164 -5.46 19.33 18.92
N VAL A 165 -4.48 20.08 19.44
CA VAL A 165 -4.75 21.02 20.55
C VAL A 165 -5.70 22.15 20.12
N PRO A 166 -6.49 22.72 21.04
CA PRO A 166 -7.45 23.78 20.75
C PRO A 166 -6.83 25.03 20.10
N GLN A 167 -7.67 25.85 19.47
CA GLN A 167 -7.23 27.16 18.97
C GLN A 167 -6.66 28.03 20.11
N GLY A 168 -5.66 28.86 19.80
CA GLY A 168 -4.96 29.69 20.78
C GLY A 168 -3.74 29.04 21.45
N GLN A 169 -3.57 27.72 21.32
CA GLN A 169 -2.37 27.02 21.79
C GLN A 169 -1.30 26.88 20.68
N PRO A 170 -0.02 26.66 21.04
CA PRO A 170 1.03 26.41 20.06
C PRO A 170 0.79 25.09 19.31
N ARG A 171 0.21 25.19 18.11
CA ARG A 171 -0.18 24.07 17.26
C ARG A 171 0.88 23.73 16.21
N LEU A 172 1.02 22.44 15.91
CA LEU A 172 1.73 21.97 14.72
C LEU A 172 0.75 21.96 13.52
N PRO A 173 0.97 22.75 12.46
CA PRO A 173 0.14 22.70 11.26
C PRO A 173 0.11 21.30 10.63
N LEU A 174 -1.09 20.83 10.26
CA LEU A 174 -1.30 19.50 9.67
C LEU A 174 -0.36 19.19 8.50
N ARG A 175 -0.11 20.17 7.61
CA ARG A 175 0.82 20.01 6.49
C ARG A 175 2.23 19.56 6.92
N PHE A 176 2.70 20.05 8.06
CA PHE A 176 4.03 19.69 8.56
C PHE A 176 3.98 18.33 9.25
N ALA A 177 2.93 18.04 10.01
CA ALA A 177 2.73 16.72 10.60
C ALA A 177 2.71 15.62 9.51
N MET A 178 1.93 15.81 8.45
CA MET A 178 1.87 14.87 7.32
C MET A 178 3.23 14.73 6.62
N GLN A 179 3.98 15.83 6.44
CA GLN A 179 5.32 15.76 5.86
C GLN A 179 6.32 14.98 6.71
N LEU A 180 6.20 15.02 8.04
CA LEU A 180 7.03 14.21 8.95
C LEU A 180 6.64 12.74 8.87
N LEU A 181 5.33 12.44 8.94
CA LEU A 181 4.77 11.10 8.77
C LEU A 181 5.17 10.47 7.43
N GLY A 182 5.21 11.26 6.37
CA GLY A 182 5.64 10.83 5.04
C GLY A 182 7.09 10.36 4.93
N GLU A 183 7.94 10.58 5.94
CA GLU A 183 9.33 10.07 5.97
C GLU A 183 9.50 8.84 6.88
N LEU A 184 8.44 8.41 7.56
CA LEU A 184 8.45 7.35 8.56
C LEU A 184 7.73 6.08 8.08
N ASP A 185 7.84 5.01 8.85
CA ASP A 185 7.04 3.81 8.67
C ASP A 185 5.53 4.13 8.75
N VAL A 186 4.74 3.44 7.94
CA VAL A 186 3.28 3.66 7.86
C VAL A 186 2.56 3.31 9.18
N ALA A 187 3.12 2.44 10.01
CA ALA A 187 2.59 2.13 11.33
C ALA A 187 2.53 3.37 12.24
N ALA A 188 3.46 4.32 12.08
CA ALA A 188 3.41 5.60 12.80
C ALA A 188 2.18 6.41 12.40
N PHE A 189 1.82 6.43 11.11
CA PHE A 189 0.61 7.08 10.61
C PHE A 189 -0.66 6.43 11.16
N VAL A 190 -0.72 5.10 11.22
CA VAL A 190 -1.86 4.38 11.80
C VAL A 190 -2.07 4.76 13.27
N ARG A 191 -1.02 4.76 14.09
CA ARG A 191 -1.13 5.14 15.52
C ARG A 191 -1.59 6.60 15.69
N VAL A 192 -1.02 7.50 14.89
CA VAL A 192 -1.31 8.94 14.96
C VAL A 192 -2.73 9.26 14.50
N THR A 193 -3.22 8.63 13.42
CA THR A 193 -4.60 8.85 12.95
C THR A 193 -5.64 8.32 13.94
N GLN A 194 -5.36 7.22 14.63
CA GLN A 194 -6.21 6.74 15.72
C GLN A 194 -6.22 7.70 16.92
N GLN A 195 -5.08 8.27 17.29
CA GLN A 195 -5.00 9.33 18.29
C GLN A 195 -5.81 10.57 17.86
N TRP A 196 -5.62 11.02 16.62
CA TRP A 196 -6.32 12.19 16.09
C TRP A 196 -7.82 11.98 16.00
N LYS A 197 -8.30 10.80 15.61
CA LYS A 197 -9.73 10.47 15.60
C LYS A 197 -10.34 10.65 16.99
N ARG A 198 -9.71 10.08 18.03
CA ARG A 198 -10.19 10.19 19.41
C ARG A 198 -10.23 11.65 19.86
N ALA A 199 -9.22 12.43 19.51
CA ALA A 199 -9.12 13.85 19.89
C ALA A 199 -9.99 14.80 19.06
N SER A 200 -10.43 14.39 17.86
CA SER A 200 -11.19 15.22 16.92
C SER A 200 -12.64 14.76 16.73
N ALA A 201 -13.16 13.93 17.65
CA ALA A 201 -14.56 13.49 17.63
C ALA A 201 -15.51 14.70 17.52
N GLY A 202 -16.28 14.75 16.43
CA GLY A 202 -17.21 15.87 16.13
C GLY A 202 -16.60 17.08 15.42
N SER A 203 -15.30 17.10 15.13
CA SER A 203 -14.66 18.14 14.31
C SER A 203 -14.72 17.79 12.82
N ALA A 204 -14.91 18.80 11.97
CA ALA A 204 -14.89 18.66 10.51
C ALA A 204 -13.61 19.25 9.87
N GLY A 205 -12.59 19.57 10.67
CA GLY A 205 -11.32 20.11 10.16
C GLY A 205 -10.44 19.06 9.48
N GLY A 206 -9.43 19.49 8.72
CA GLY A 206 -8.59 18.58 7.92
C GLY A 206 -7.91 17.44 8.67
N VAL A 207 -7.69 17.58 9.99
CA VAL A 207 -7.17 16.49 10.82
C VAL A 207 -8.17 15.33 10.92
N ALA A 208 -9.45 15.66 11.12
CA ALA A 208 -10.53 14.67 11.16
C ALA A 208 -10.73 14.02 9.79
N VAL A 209 -10.61 14.80 8.71
CA VAL A 209 -10.67 14.27 7.33
C VAL A 209 -9.58 13.22 7.10
N VAL A 210 -8.32 13.52 7.43
CA VAL A 210 -7.22 12.55 7.28
C VAL A 210 -7.45 11.30 8.13
N ALA A 211 -7.96 11.46 9.37
CA ALA A 211 -8.24 10.32 10.23
C ALA A 211 -9.38 9.43 9.71
N ARG A 212 -10.45 10.03 9.17
CA ARG A 212 -11.57 9.31 8.53
C ARG A 212 -11.13 8.62 7.24
N GLU A 213 -10.34 9.29 6.41
CA GLU A 213 -9.77 8.70 5.18
C GLU A 213 -8.91 7.48 5.48
N ALA A 214 -8.15 7.50 6.58
CA ALA A 214 -7.35 6.35 7.00
C ALA A 214 -8.20 5.11 7.33
N GLU A 215 -9.41 5.30 7.85
CA GLU A 215 -10.36 4.21 8.14
C GLU A 215 -11.12 3.78 6.90
N ALA A 216 -11.61 4.75 6.10
CA ALA A 216 -12.39 4.49 4.91
C ALA A 216 -11.61 3.67 3.86
N LEU A 217 -10.32 3.95 3.71
CA LEU A 217 -9.48 3.23 2.76
C LEU A 217 -9.04 1.86 3.27
N ALA A 218 -8.88 1.67 4.58
CA ALA A 218 -8.35 0.44 5.19
C ALA A 218 -7.02 -0.08 4.57
N GLU A 219 -6.30 0.78 3.84
CA GLU A 219 -4.99 0.53 3.26
C GLU A 219 -4.07 1.69 3.71
N PRO A 220 -3.18 1.44 4.69
CA PRO A 220 -2.45 2.51 5.38
C PRO A 220 -1.56 3.37 4.48
N GLU A 221 -0.95 2.80 3.44
CA GLU A 221 0.04 3.53 2.62
C GLU A 221 -0.65 4.46 1.60
N LEU A 222 -1.76 4.03 1.00
CA LEU A 222 -2.67 4.82 0.19
C LEU A 222 -3.29 5.93 1.03
N ALA A 223 -3.76 5.61 2.24
CA ALA A 223 -4.31 6.60 3.15
C ALA A 223 -3.29 7.68 3.56
N LEU A 224 -2.05 7.29 3.86
CA LEU A 224 -0.99 8.23 4.16
C LEU A 224 -0.70 9.15 2.97
N ARG A 225 -0.62 8.59 1.76
CA ARG A 225 -0.37 9.37 0.53
C ARG A 225 -1.54 10.28 0.18
N MET A 226 -2.77 9.83 0.40
CA MET A 226 -3.97 10.65 0.25
C MET A 226 -3.95 11.81 1.25
N GLY A 227 -3.69 11.53 2.53
CA GLY A 227 -3.57 12.55 3.56
C GLY A 227 -2.45 13.57 3.27
N LEU A 228 -1.32 13.12 2.71
CA LEU A 228 -0.24 14.00 2.25
C LEU A 228 -0.74 14.98 1.18
N LEU A 229 -1.50 14.50 0.18
CA LEU A 229 -2.05 15.33 -0.89
C LEU A 229 -3.13 16.29 -0.42
N LEU A 230 -4.00 15.86 0.50
CA LEU A 230 -5.06 16.68 1.10
C LEU A 230 -4.48 17.79 2.00
N ALA A 231 -3.43 17.48 2.76
CA ALA A 231 -2.78 18.44 3.65
C ALA A 231 -1.82 19.40 2.93
N GLU A 232 -1.43 19.08 1.68
CA GLU A 232 -0.51 19.91 0.92
C GLU A 232 -1.14 21.25 0.53
N ARG A 233 -0.29 22.29 0.51
CA ARG A 233 -0.65 23.70 0.26
C ARG A 233 0.24 24.24 -0.88
N PRO A 234 0.01 23.82 -2.15
CA PRO A 234 0.86 24.15 -3.29
C PRO A 234 0.93 25.66 -3.60
N GLU A 235 -0.08 26.43 -3.19
CA GLU A 235 -0.19 27.88 -3.32
C GLU A 235 0.78 28.66 -2.42
N LEU A 236 1.34 28.01 -1.40
CA LEU A 236 2.28 28.64 -0.49
C LEU A 236 3.71 28.63 -1.04
N ARG A 237 4.54 29.54 -0.53
CA ARG A 237 5.96 29.64 -0.92
C ARG A 237 6.68 28.28 -0.77
N GLY A 238 7.20 27.77 -1.88
CA GLY A 238 7.90 26.48 -1.97
C GLY A 238 6.99 25.28 -2.29
N GLY A 239 5.69 25.50 -2.48
CA GLY A 239 4.76 24.56 -3.08
C GLY A 239 4.84 24.54 -4.61
N SER A 240 4.20 23.54 -5.23
CA SER A 240 4.11 23.43 -6.68
C SER A 240 2.84 22.69 -7.08
N GLU A 241 1.93 23.37 -7.78
CA GLU A 241 0.70 22.75 -8.30
C GLU A 241 1.03 21.63 -9.31
N VAL A 242 2.05 21.85 -10.16
CA VAL A 242 2.55 20.82 -11.09
C VAL A 242 3.10 19.60 -10.32
N GLY A 243 3.86 19.84 -9.25
CA GLY A 243 4.38 18.77 -8.39
C GLY A 243 3.29 18.00 -7.67
N TRP A 244 2.26 18.71 -7.20
CA TRP A 244 1.07 18.11 -6.59
C TRP A 244 0.31 17.24 -7.59
N GLN A 245 0.03 17.77 -8.79
CA GLN A 245 -0.66 17.04 -9.85
C GLN A 245 0.10 15.76 -10.25
N ARG A 246 1.43 15.84 -10.35
CA ARG A 246 2.26 14.66 -10.63
C ARG A 246 2.11 13.57 -9.57
N ARG A 247 2.10 13.94 -8.29
CA ARG A 247 1.91 12.97 -7.19
C ARG A 247 0.49 12.41 -7.18
N TRP A 248 -0.52 13.22 -7.47
CA TRP A 248 -1.90 12.74 -7.62
C TRP A 248 -2.02 11.73 -8.77
N ASN A 249 -1.53 12.08 -9.95
CA ASN A 249 -1.56 11.20 -11.13
C ASN A 249 -0.82 9.87 -10.88
N ALA A 250 0.26 9.90 -10.08
CA ALA A 250 0.99 8.69 -9.70
C ALA A 250 0.22 7.83 -8.69
N LEU A 251 -0.60 8.41 -7.80
CA LEU A 251 -1.38 7.68 -6.78
C LEU A 251 -2.71 7.15 -7.33
N LYS A 252 -3.38 7.95 -8.17
CA LYS A 252 -4.72 7.72 -8.72
C LYS A 252 -4.96 6.27 -9.21
N PRO A 253 -4.12 5.66 -10.08
CA PRO A 253 -4.40 4.32 -10.58
C PRO A 253 -4.38 3.23 -9.49
N HIS A 254 -3.55 3.40 -8.47
CA HIS A 254 -3.50 2.46 -7.34
C HIS A 254 -4.73 2.59 -6.45
N LEU A 255 -5.17 3.83 -6.21
CA LEU A 255 -6.38 4.11 -5.46
C LEU A 255 -7.63 3.60 -6.19
N GLU A 256 -7.73 3.82 -7.50
CA GLU A 256 -8.83 3.30 -8.32
C GLU A 256 -8.89 1.77 -8.28
N ALA A 257 -7.75 1.12 -8.41
CA ALA A 257 -7.67 -0.34 -8.36
C ALA A 257 -8.04 -0.90 -6.97
N HIS A 258 -7.59 -0.26 -5.89
CA HIS A 258 -7.96 -0.59 -4.52
C HIS A 258 -9.46 -0.44 -4.28
N LEU A 259 -10.03 0.71 -4.62
CA LEU A 259 -11.45 0.98 -4.45
C LEU A 259 -12.32 0.04 -5.28
N LYS A 260 -11.92 -0.25 -6.52
CA LYS A 260 -12.62 -1.22 -7.38
C LYS A 260 -12.60 -2.63 -6.77
N GLY A 261 -11.47 -3.04 -6.19
CA GLY A 261 -11.35 -4.31 -5.46
C GLY A 261 -12.28 -4.40 -4.26
N ALA A 262 -12.59 -3.27 -3.62
CA ALA A 262 -13.57 -3.15 -2.53
C ALA A 262 -15.02 -2.92 -3.02
N GLY A 263 -15.29 -2.98 -4.33
CA GLY A 263 -16.63 -2.74 -4.90
C GLY A 263 -17.04 -1.26 -5.00
N GLY A 264 -16.10 -0.33 -4.79
CA GLY A 264 -16.30 1.11 -4.87
C GLY A 264 -15.77 1.75 -6.15
N ALA A 265 -15.95 3.07 -6.27
CA ALA A 265 -15.43 3.88 -7.37
C ALA A 265 -14.79 5.16 -6.84
N LEU A 266 -13.73 5.63 -7.51
CA LEU A 266 -12.97 6.82 -7.09
C LEU A 266 -13.85 8.05 -6.93
N GLN A 267 -14.72 8.32 -7.90
CA GLN A 267 -15.58 9.51 -7.87
C GLN A 267 -16.57 9.46 -6.69
N THR A 268 -17.10 8.28 -6.37
CA THR A 268 -17.95 8.08 -5.19
C THR A 268 -17.18 8.32 -3.91
N HIS A 269 -15.95 7.78 -3.81
CA HIS A 269 -15.07 7.99 -2.65
C HIS A 269 -14.75 9.48 -2.45
N LEU A 270 -14.31 10.19 -3.50
CA LEU A 270 -13.98 11.61 -3.41
C LEU A 270 -15.18 12.48 -2.99
N ARG A 271 -16.40 12.14 -3.45
CA ARG A 271 -17.63 12.84 -3.05
C ARG A 271 -18.03 12.58 -1.59
N ALA A 272 -17.63 11.44 -1.03
CA ALA A 272 -17.89 11.11 0.37
C ALA A 272 -16.94 11.84 1.34
N ILE A 273 -15.89 12.50 0.85
CA ILE A 273 -14.96 13.27 1.70
C ILE A 273 -15.66 14.52 2.22
N GLU A 274 -16.05 14.49 3.48
CA GLU A 274 -16.62 15.64 4.19
C GLU A 274 -15.54 16.68 4.53
N THR A 275 -15.53 17.82 3.83
CA THR A 275 -14.48 18.85 4.01
C THR A 275 -14.76 19.84 5.15
N GLY A 276 -15.94 19.78 5.77
CA GLY A 276 -16.25 20.54 6.98
C GLY A 276 -16.18 22.06 6.85
N GLY A 277 -16.34 22.59 5.64
CA GLY A 277 -16.22 24.02 5.35
C GLY A 277 -14.78 24.52 5.15
N ASP A 278 -13.76 23.65 5.18
CA ASP A 278 -12.39 24.02 4.81
C ASP A 278 -12.31 24.22 3.29
N SER A 279 -12.23 25.49 2.87
CA SER A 279 -12.21 25.89 1.46
C SER A 279 -11.03 25.30 0.70
N HIS A 280 -9.88 25.12 1.35
CA HIS A 280 -8.72 24.52 0.71
C HIS A 280 -8.95 23.03 0.47
N LEU A 281 -9.44 22.30 1.47
CA LEU A 281 -9.75 20.88 1.29
C LEU A 281 -10.79 20.67 0.20
N ALA A 282 -11.84 21.48 0.15
CA ALA A 282 -12.83 21.46 -0.92
C ALA A 282 -12.19 21.65 -2.30
N GLN A 283 -11.28 22.62 -2.45
CA GLN A 283 -10.55 22.82 -3.70
C GLN A 283 -9.67 21.62 -4.07
N ARG A 284 -8.98 21.00 -3.09
CA ARG A 284 -8.13 19.82 -3.35
C ARG A 284 -8.95 18.61 -3.78
N VAL A 285 -10.06 18.32 -3.11
CA VAL A 285 -10.97 17.22 -3.47
C VAL A 285 -11.57 17.44 -4.86
N ALA A 286 -12.03 18.67 -5.15
CA ALA A 286 -12.52 19.02 -6.49
C ALA A 286 -11.46 18.82 -7.58
N ARG A 287 -10.20 19.22 -7.30
CA ARG A 287 -9.07 19.04 -8.21
C ARG A 287 -8.71 17.57 -8.44
N MET A 288 -8.90 16.70 -7.45
CA MET A 288 -8.70 15.26 -7.59
C MET A 288 -9.78 14.60 -8.46
N GLY A 289 -11.01 15.14 -8.40
CA GLY A 289 -12.16 14.64 -9.15
C GLY A 289 -12.27 15.13 -10.59
N ALA A 290 -11.61 16.25 -10.93
CA ALA A 290 -11.50 16.80 -12.28
C ALA A 290 -10.60 15.95 -13.20
#